data_AF-A0A3S4CBV3-F1
#
_entry.id   AF-A0A3S4CBV3-F1
#
_cell.length_a   1.000
_cell.length_b   1.000
_cell.length_c   1.000
_cell.angle_alpha   90.00
_cell.angle_beta   90.00
_cell.angle_gamma   90.00
#
_symmetry.space_group_name_H-M   'P 1'
#
loop_
_entity.id
_entity.type
_entity.pdbx_description
1 polymer ?
#
loop_
_entity_poly.entity_id
_entity_poly.type
_entity_poly.pdbx_seq_one_letter_code
_entity_poly.pdbx_strand_id
1 'polypeptide(L)'
;MDFMKLLKSIEELLYELITWFVFYPLTFWRIVTRPISMLAYAQKELTEKDHEQFDDAVSPPILLLLTLVLLHVLEGAVAGRAPSVFPTLLQDDRNLLVFRALAFSLFPLLFATMKLRNSGARMTRTTLKPAFYSQSYATVPFVMAISLGMQLSSHAQALPGGSMWGLMVALAGTIWYLAVETVWLSKGTQMSRLRAVLATLGIFLVAVFVLLVAAALVALVGYQMDQQAPTP
;
A
#
# COMPACT_ATOMS: atom_id res chain seq x y z
N MET A 1 -28.44 16.04 9.68
CA MET A 1 -28.51 14.90 8.74
C MET A 1 -29.64 13.99 9.20
N ASP A 2 -30.56 13.63 8.30
CA ASP A 2 -31.72 12.78 8.60
C ASP A 2 -31.30 11.41 9.14
N PHE A 3 -31.88 10.97 10.25
CA PHE A 3 -31.66 9.64 10.81
C PHE A 3 -31.91 8.52 9.78
N MET A 4 -32.85 8.73 8.87
CA MET A 4 -33.13 7.83 7.75
C MET A 4 -31.96 7.72 6.75
N LYS A 5 -31.24 8.82 6.49
CA LYS A 5 -30.04 8.80 5.65
C LYS A 5 -28.88 8.10 6.35
N LEU A 6 -28.78 8.23 7.67
CA LEU A 6 -27.77 7.54 8.48
C LEU A 6 -28.01 6.03 8.49
N LEU A 7 -29.26 5.58 8.68
CA LEU A 7 -29.61 4.16 8.60
C LEU A 7 -29.30 3.58 7.21
N LYS A 8 -29.68 4.28 6.14
CA LYS A 8 -29.39 3.84 4.77
C LYS A 8 -27.89 3.76 4.50
N SER A 9 -27.11 4.74 4.99
CA SER A 9 -25.65 4.70 4.89
C SER A 9 -25.02 3.54 5.67
N ILE A 10 -25.59 3.15 6.82
CA ILE A 10 -25.13 1.96 7.57
C ILE A 10 -25.45 0.68 6.80
N GLU A 11 -26.63 0.58 6.18
CA GLU A 11 -27.02 -0.56 5.37
C GLU A 11 -26.09 -0.72 4.14
N GLU A 12 -25.83 0.38 3.44
CA GLU A 12 -24.89 0.43 2.30
C GLU A 12 -23.48 0.02 2.75
N LEU A 13 -23.00 0.55 3.89
CA LEU A 13 -21.70 0.20 4.45
C LEU A 13 -21.62 -1.26 4.88
N LEU A 14 -22.69 -1.81 5.49
CA LEU A 14 -22.73 -3.20 5.90
C LEU A 14 -22.69 -4.13 4.68
N TYR A 15 -23.47 -3.82 3.64
CA TYR A 15 -23.44 -4.57 2.39
C TYR A 15 -22.04 -4.52 1.76
N GLU A 16 -21.42 -3.34 1.71
CA GLU A 16 -20.05 -3.17 1.22
C GLU A 16 -19.04 -4.00 2.03
N LEU A 17 -19.13 -3.99 3.37
CA LEU A 17 -18.25 -4.79 4.23
C LEU A 17 -18.42 -6.30 4.02
N ILE A 18 -19.66 -6.79 3.89
CA ILE A 18 -19.93 -8.22 3.67
C ILE A 18 -19.39 -8.65 2.31
N THR A 19 -19.63 -7.83 1.27
CA THR A 19 -19.16 -8.14 -0.08
C THR A 19 -17.64 -8.10 -0.20
N TRP A 20 -16.93 -7.28 0.59
CA TRP A 20 -15.46 -7.29 0.65
C TRP A 20 -14.88 -8.66 1.03
N PHE A 21 -15.55 -9.48 1.83
CA PHE A 21 -15.07 -10.85 2.14
C PHE A 21 -14.92 -11.72 0.88
N VAL A 22 -15.72 -11.45 -0.15
CA VAL A 22 -15.66 -12.14 -1.44
C VAL A 22 -14.76 -11.38 -2.42
N PHE A 23 -14.95 -10.07 -2.55
CA PHE A 23 -14.23 -9.28 -3.55
C PHE A 23 -12.77 -9.01 -3.20
N TYR A 24 -12.40 -8.90 -1.92
CA TYR A 24 -11.00 -8.72 -1.52
C TYR A 24 -10.10 -9.86 -2.00
N PRO A 25 -10.34 -11.14 -1.65
CA PRO A 25 -9.47 -12.23 -2.09
C PRO A 25 -9.48 -12.40 -3.61
N LEU A 26 -10.63 -12.20 -4.26
CA LEU A 26 -10.72 -12.25 -5.73
C LEU A 26 -9.91 -11.12 -6.39
N THR A 27 -10.03 -9.89 -5.89
CA THR A 27 -9.28 -8.73 -6.40
C THR A 27 -7.79 -8.94 -6.21
N PHE A 28 -7.37 -9.34 -5.00
CA PHE A 28 -5.98 -9.62 -4.70
C PHE A 28 -5.41 -10.73 -5.60
N TRP A 29 -6.15 -11.82 -5.78
CA TRP A 29 -5.76 -12.91 -6.69
C TRP A 29 -5.61 -12.45 -8.14
N ARG A 30 -6.54 -11.63 -8.64
CA ARG A 30 -6.45 -11.03 -9.98
C ARG A 30 -5.22 -10.13 -10.12
N ILE A 31 -4.88 -9.36 -9.08
CA ILE A 31 -3.67 -8.50 -9.07
C ILE A 31 -2.41 -9.36 -9.16
N VAL A 32 -2.29 -10.41 -8.36
CA VAL A 32 -1.09 -11.26 -8.35
C VAL A 32 -0.93 -12.02 -9.67
N THR A 33 -2.02 -12.55 -10.22
CA THR A 33 -2.00 -13.39 -11.44
C THR A 33 -2.00 -12.59 -12.75
N ARG A 34 -2.65 -11.43 -12.78
CA ARG A 34 -2.82 -10.59 -13.99
C ARG A 34 -2.57 -9.10 -13.68
N PRO A 35 -1.38 -8.73 -13.16
CA PRO A 35 -1.10 -7.39 -12.65
C PRO A 35 -1.28 -6.30 -13.71
N ILE A 36 -0.76 -6.52 -14.92
CA ILE A 36 -0.83 -5.52 -16.01
C ILE A 36 -2.27 -5.27 -16.44
N SER A 37 -3.12 -6.29 -16.46
CA SER A 37 -4.54 -6.15 -16.77
C SER A 37 -5.27 -5.36 -15.67
N MET A 38 -4.97 -5.63 -14.40
CA MET A 38 -5.54 -4.89 -13.27
C MET A 38 -5.12 -3.42 -13.26
N LEU A 39 -3.88 -3.12 -13.62
CA LEU A 39 -3.38 -1.74 -13.74
C LEU A 39 -4.08 -0.96 -14.85
N ALA A 40 -4.40 -1.62 -15.97
CA ALA A 40 -5.18 -1.04 -17.05
C ALA A 40 -6.66 -0.88 -16.67
N TYR A 41 -7.24 -1.90 -16.03
CA TYR A 41 -8.61 -1.89 -15.51
C TYR A 41 -8.85 -0.70 -14.58
N ALA A 42 -8.00 -0.48 -13.58
CA ALA A 42 -8.14 0.64 -12.64
C ALA A 42 -8.14 2.04 -13.30
N GLN A 43 -7.44 2.20 -14.43
CA GLN A 43 -7.48 3.45 -15.19
C GLN A 43 -8.77 3.62 -15.97
N LYS A 44 -9.28 2.51 -16.53
CA LYS A 44 -10.53 2.49 -17.27
C LYS A 44 -11.71 2.76 -16.35
N GLU A 45 -11.74 2.16 -15.16
CA GLU A 45 -12.88 2.31 -14.25
C GLU A 45 -13.15 3.76 -13.84
N LEU A 46 -12.11 4.57 -13.68
CA LEU A 46 -12.29 6.00 -13.37
C LEU A 46 -12.82 6.84 -14.55
N THR A 47 -13.06 6.24 -15.71
CA THR A 47 -13.77 6.85 -16.84
C THR A 47 -15.24 6.43 -16.92
N GLU A 48 -15.65 5.43 -16.14
CA GLU A 48 -17.03 4.95 -16.04
C GLU A 48 -17.87 5.83 -15.11
N LYS A 49 -19.19 5.67 -15.14
CA LYS A 49 -20.10 6.42 -14.27
C LYS A 49 -19.84 6.03 -12.82
N ASP A 50 -19.95 6.98 -11.89
CA ASP A 50 -19.58 6.78 -10.48
C ASP A 50 -20.21 5.54 -9.79
N HIS A 51 -21.38 5.08 -10.22
CA HIS A 51 -22.06 3.89 -9.67
C HIS A 51 -21.65 2.57 -10.32
N GLU A 52 -20.96 2.60 -11.46
CA GLU A 52 -20.46 1.43 -12.19
C GLU A 52 -18.97 1.17 -11.88
N GLN A 53 -18.27 2.18 -11.32
CA GLN A 53 -16.83 2.08 -11.03
C GLN A 53 -16.56 0.98 -10.00
N PHE A 54 -15.69 0.04 -10.35
CA PHE A 54 -15.23 -1.03 -9.45
C PHE A 54 -16.37 -1.95 -8.95
N ASP A 55 -17.38 -2.24 -9.77
CA ASP A 55 -18.47 -3.16 -9.38
C ASP A 55 -17.97 -4.62 -9.20
N ASP A 56 -16.94 -5.04 -9.95
CA ASP A 56 -16.41 -6.41 -9.91
C ASP A 56 -15.07 -6.55 -9.15
N ALA A 57 -14.61 -5.50 -8.47
CA ALA A 57 -13.37 -5.48 -7.70
C ALA A 57 -13.38 -4.45 -6.56
N VAL A 58 -12.57 -4.63 -5.52
CA VAL A 58 -12.43 -3.59 -4.48
C VAL A 58 -11.63 -2.42 -5.04
N SER A 59 -12.08 -1.17 -4.80
CA SER A 59 -11.35 0.01 -5.27
C SER A 59 -9.90 0.05 -4.73
N PRO A 60 -8.91 0.53 -5.50
CA PRO A 60 -7.50 0.42 -5.12
C PRO A 60 -7.11 1.03 -3.77
N PRO A 61 -7.56 2.26 -3.42
CA PRO A 61 -7.22 2.84 -2.11
C PRO A 61 -7.83 2.05 -0.94
N ILE A 62 -9.07 1.57 -1.09
CA ILE A 62 -9.75 0.75 -0.09
C ILE A 62 -9.03 -0.59 0.06
N LEU A 63 -8.64 -1.22 -1.06
CA LEU A 63 -7.90 -2.48 -1.04
C LEU A 63 -6.61 -2.35 -0.22
N LEU A 64 -5.83 -1.29 -0.46
CA LEU A 64 -4.58 -1.03 0.28
C LEU A 64 -4.85 -0.84 1.78
N LEU A 65 -5.86 -0.03 2.13
CA LEU A 65 -6.25 0.19 3.53
C LEU A 65 -6.71 -1.11 4.20
N LEU A 66 -7.56 -1.89 3.53
CA LEU A 66 -8.07 -3.16 4.03
C LEU A 66 -6.92 -4.15 4.24
N THR A 67 -5.96 -4.24 3.31
CA THR A 67 -4.75 -5.06 3.48
C THR A 67 -3.96 -4.65 4.71
N LEU A 68 -3.74 -3.34 4.92
CA LEU A 68 -3.01 -2.84 6.10
C LEU A 68 -3.72 -3.15 7.41
N VAL A 69 -5.04 -2.99 7.46
CA VAL A 69 -5.86 -3.33 8.63
C VAL A 69 -5.79 -4.83 8.91
N LEU A 70 -5.95 -5.67 7.88
CA LEU A 70 -5.85 -7.12 8.03
C LEU A 70 -4.48 -7.56 8.55
N LEU A 71 -3.41 -6.97 8.02
CA LEU A 71 -2.04 -7.24 8.47
C LEU A 71 -1.80 -6.82 9.91
N HIS A 72 -2.40 -5.71 10.35
CA HIS A 72 -2.29 -5.24 11.72
C HIS A 72 -3.09 -6.11 12.70
N VAL A 73 -4.31 -6.54 12.32
CA VAL A 73 -5.08 -7.50 13.12
C VAL A 73 -4.33 -8.84 13.23
N LEU A 74 -3.74 -9.31 12.13
CA LEU A 74 -2.92 -10.52 12.12
C LEU A 74 -1.68 -10.37 13.02
N GLU A 75 -1.03 -9.21 12.98
CA GLU A 75 0.10 -8.86 13.87
C GLU A 75 -0.31 -9.03 15.33
N GLY A 76 -1.44 -8.45 15.75
CA GLY A 76 -1.93 -8.56 17.12
C GLY A 76 -2.40 -9.96 17.54
N ALA A 77 -2.87 -10.78 16.59
CA ALA A 77 -3.30 -12.16 16.86
C ALA A 77 -2.11 -13.12 17.03
N VAL A 78 -1.01 -12.88 16.30
CA VAL A 78 0.18 -13.74 16.30
C VAL A 78 1.22 -13.27 17.34
N ALA A 79 1.38 -11.96 17.49
CA ALA A 79 2.29 -11.35 18.43
C ALA A 79 1.59 -11.11 19.77
N GLY A 80 1.81 -11.99 20.76
CA GLY A 80 1.65 -11.56 22.15
C GLY A 80 2.50 -10.29 22.34
N ARG A 81 1.89 -9.17 22.77
CA ARG A 81 2.47 -7.81 22.82
C ARG A 81 3.99 -7.82 23.03
N ALA A 82 4.75 -7.74 21.93
CA ALA A 82 6.18 -7.48 22.01
C ALA A 82 6.40 -6.02 22.44
N PRO A 83 7.48 -5.69 23.18
CA PRO A 83 7.78 -4.31 23.53
C PRO A 83 7.91 -3.47 22.25
N SER A 84 7.11 -2.40 22.16
CA SER A 84 7.04 -1.54 20.99
C SER A 84 8.35 -0.78 20.82
N VAL A 85 9.04 -1.00 19.69
CA VAL A 85 10.25 -0.25 19.29
C VAL A 85 9.90 1.09 18.62
N PHE A 86 8.60 1.40 18.54
CA PHE A 86 8.08 2.61 17.91
C PHE A 86 8.06 3.80 18.89
N PRO A 87 8.30 5.03 18.41
CA PRO A 87 8.15 6.23 19.21
C PRO A 87 6.73 6.35 19.78
N THR A 88 6.55 7.01 20.93
CA THR A 88 5.25 7.13 21.63
C THR A 88 4.10 7.61 20.74
N LEU A 89 4.37 8.50 19.77
CA LEU A 89 3.39 8.96 18.76
C LEU A 89 2.81 7.84 17.88
N LEU A 90 3.58 6.78 17.63
CA LEU A 90 3.23 5.63 16.81
C LEU A 90 2.86 4.40 17.66
N GLN A 91 2.78 4.52 18.98
CA GLN A 91 2.23 3.46 19.85
C GLN A 91 0.69 3.42 19.79
N ASP A 92 0.04 4.49 19.36
CA ASP A 92 -1.39 4.47 18.99
C ASP A 92 -1.55 3.76 17.64
N ASP A 93 -2.26 2.62 17.65
CA ASP A 93 -2.54 1.79 16.47
C ASP A 93 -3.12 2.60 15.31
N ARG A 94 -3.96 3.61 15.61
CA ARG A 94 -4.55 4.48 14.58
C ARG A 94 -3.48 5.31 13.88
N ASN A 95 -2.57 5.91 14.65
CA ASN A 95 -1.50 6.75 14.09
C ASN A 95 -0.52 5.90 13.28
N LEU A 96 -0.22 4.67 13.75
CA LEU A 96 0.63 3.73 13.03
C LEU A 96 0.00 3.30 11.70
N LEU A 97 -1.30 2.99 11.68
CA LEU A 97 -2.01 2.63 10.45
C LEU A 97 -2.05 3.79 9.46
N VAL A 98 -2.32 5.01 9.92
CA VAL A 98 -2.30 6.21 9.06
C VAL A 98 -0.89 6.43 8.49
N PHE A 99 0.14 6.31 9.34
CA PHE A 99 1.53 6.42 8.88
C PHE A 99 1.87 5.35 7.83
N ARG A 100 1.53 4.08 8.07
CA ARG A 100 1.73 2.98 7.10
C ARG A 100 0.97 3.27 5.79
N ALA A 101 -0.28 3.71 5.86
CA ALA A 101 -1.09 4.02 4.68
C ALA A 101 -0.48 5.15 3.84
N LEU A 102 -0.03 6.24 4.48
CA LEU A 102 0.64 7.35 3.79
C LEU A 102 1.99 6.94 3.22
N ALA A 103 2.78 6.21 4.01
CA ALA A 103 4.09 5.70 3.61
C ALA A 103 3.97 4.81 2.36
N PHE A 104 3.07 3.83 2.39
CA PHE A 104 2.90 2.93 1.25
C PHE A 104 2.21 3.60 0.05
N SER A 105 1.39 4.63 0.26
CA SER A 105 0.83 5.45 -0.82
C SER A 105 1.87 6.31 -1.54
N LEU A 106 3.07 6.50 -0.97
CA LEU A 106 4.15 7.21 -1.64
C LEU A 106 4.64 6.48 -2.90
N PHE A 107 4.74 5.15 -2.85
CA PHE A 107 5.17 4.34 -4.01
C PHE A 107 4.26 4.57 -5.23
N PRO A 108 2.94 4.30 -5.16
CA PRO A 108 2.07 4.49 -6.31
C PRO A 108 1.99 5.95 -6.75
N LEU A 109 2.15 6.91 -5.83
CA LEU A 109 2.21 8.34 -6.18
C LEU A 109 3.44 8.68 -7.02
N LEU A 110 4.63 8.19 -6.64
CA LEU A 110 5.86 8.47 -7.38
C LEU A 110 5.85 7.80 -8.77
N PHE A 111 5.41 6.54 -8.85
CA PHE A 111 5.25 5.85 -10.13
C PHE A 111 4.18 6.50 -11.02
N ALA A 112 3.04 6.90 -10.46
CA ALA A 112 1.99 7.62 -11.19
C ALA A 112 2.47 8.97 -11.73
N THR A 113 3.21 9.73 -10.91
CA THR A 113 3.77 11.04 -11.28
C THR A 113 4.77 10.90 -12.42
N MET A 114 5.67 9.91 -12.33
CA MET A 114 6.64 9.64 -13.38
C MET A 114 5.95 9.24 -14.69
N LYS A 115 4.99 8.32 -14.63
CA LYS A 115 4.21 7.92 -15.80
C LYS A 115 3.57 9.13 -16.49
N LEU A 116 2.90 9.99 -15.72
CA LEU A 116 2.22 11.16 -16.26
C LEU A 116 3.21 12.15 -16.90
N ARG A 117 4.37 12.37 -16.27
CA ARG A 117 5.46 13.18 -16.81
C ARG A 117 5.98 12.64 -18.13
N ASN A 118 6.20 11.33 -18.22
CA ASN A 118 6.68 10.68 -19.44
C ASN A 118 5.64 10.67 -20.57
N SER A 119 4.35 10.64 -20.24
CA SER A 119 3.27 10.73 -21.22
C SER A 119 3.02 12.16 -21.73
N GLY A 120 3.74 13.17 -21.24
CA GLY A 120 3.55 14.58 -21.63
C GLY A 120 2.20 15.17 -21.21
N ALA A 121 1.44 14.47 -20.36
CA ALA A 121 0.14 14.92 -19.91
C ALA A 121 0.28 16.00 -18.82
N ARG A 122 -0.68 16.92 -18.77
CA ARG A 122 -0.68 17.98 -17.74
C ARG A 122 -0.82 17.35 -16.35
N MET A 123 0.02 17.78 -15.41
CA MET A 123 -0.03 17.38 -14.00
C MET A 123 -1.22 18.08 -13.33
N THR A 124 -2.34 17.37 -13.22
CA THR A 124 -3.57 17.88 -12.58
C THR A 124 -4.18 16.78 -11.73
N ARG A 125 -5.09 17.12 -10.81
CA ARG A 125 -5.76 16.12 -9.97
C ARG A 125 -6.55 15.10 -10.79
N THR A 126 -7.16 15.54 -11.89
CA THR A 126 -7.97 14.69 -12.77
C THR A 126 -7.14 13.69 -13.55
N THR A 127 -5.92 14.04 -13.95
CA THR A 127 -5.00 13.15 -14.67
C THR A 127 -4.18 12.26 -13.74
N LEU A 128 -3.90 12.73 -12.51
CA LEU A 128 -3.14 11.97 -11.51
C LEU A 128 -3.97 10.87 -10.85
N LYS A 129 -5.26 11.10 -10.57
CA LYS A 129 -6.13 10.12 -9.88
C LYS A 129 -6.14 8.75 -10.58
N PRO A 130 -6.38 8.64 -11.90
CA PRO A 130 -6.33 7.35 -12.60
C PRO A 130 -4.97 6.67 -12.57
N ALA A 131 -3.90 7.44 -12.72
CA ALA A 131 -2.55 6.91 -12.63
C ALA A 131 -2.26 6.38 -11.21
N PHE A 132 -2.61 7.12 -10.17
CA PHE A 132 -2.44 6.71 -8.78
C PHE A 132 -3.23 5.44 -8.44
N TYR A 133 -4.50 5.36 -8.86
CA TYR A 133 -5.35 4.18 -8.62
C TYR A 133 -4.78 2.93 -9.27
N SER A 134 -4.29 3.05 -10.51
CA SER A 134 -3.60 1.97 -11.20
C SER A 134 -2.39 1.46 -10.44
N GLN A 135 -1.48 2.36 -10.03
CA GLN A 135 -0.27 1.93 -9.32
C GLN A 135 -0.58 1.39 -7.93
N SER A 136 -1.63 1.90 -7.28
CA SER A 136 -2.03 1.43 -5.94
C SER A 136 -2.36 -0.06 -5.91
N TYR A 137 -2.93 -0.62 -6.98
CA TYR A 137 -3.12 -2.08 -7.08
C TYR A 137 -1.81 -2.86 -7.10
N ALA A 138 -0.80 -2.42 -7.87
CA ALA A 138 0.51 -3.09 -7.87
C ALA A 138 1.21 -3.01 -6.51
N THR A 139 0.97 -1.94 -5.75
CA THR A 139 1.56 -1.75 -4.43
C THR A 139 1.02 -2.74 -3.39
N VAL A 140 -0.22 -3.23 -3.50
CA VAL A 140 -0.83 -4.08 -2.46
C VAL A 140 -0.05 -5.37 -2.18
N PRO A 141 0.32 -6.21 -3.16
CA PRO A 141 1.12 -7.42 -2.88
C PRO A 141 2.51 -7.13 -2.33
N PHE A 142 3.13 -6.02 -2.76
CA PHE A 142 4.41 -5.55 -2.19
C PHE A 142 4.28 -5.24 -0.70
N VAL A 143 3.25 -4.46 -0.33
CA VAL A 143 2.99 -4.08 1.06
C VAL A 143 2.71 -5.29 1.93
N MET A 144 1.91 -6.23 1.42
CA MET A 144 1.62 -7.48 2.12
C MET A 144 2.89 -8.30 2.36
N ALA A 145 3.74 -8.45 1.34
CA ALA A 145 4.99 -9.19 1.45
C ALA A 145 6.00 -8.53 2.41
N ILE A 146 6.16 -7.21 2.36
CA ILE A 146 7.04 -6.47 3.28
C ILE A 146 6.53 -6.61 4.72
N SER A 147 5.24 -6.42 4.94
CA SER A 147 4.64 -6.48 6.29
C SER A 147 4.74 -7.88 6.89
N LEU A 148 4.36 -8.92 6.13
CA LEU A 148 4.49 -10.31 6.57
C LEU A 148 5.95 -10.71 6.75
N GLY A 149 6.85 -10.23 5.89
CA GLY A 149 8.28 -10.47 6.01
C GLY A 149 8.84 -9.91 7.32
N MET A 150 8.50 -8.66 7.65
CA MET A 150 8.89 -8.04 8.93
C MET A 150 8.31 -8.78 10.14
N GLN A 151 7.02 -9.14 10.09
CA GLN A 151 6.36 -9.91 11.17
C GLN A 151 7.02 -11.28 11.37
N LEU A 152 7.37 -11.98 10.30
CA LEU A 152 8.01 -13.29 10.40
C LEU A 152 9.45 -13.18 10.92
N SER A 153 10.17 -12.13 10.53
CA SER A 153 11.50 -11.84 11.06
C SER A 153 11.49 -11.43 12.54
N SER A 154 10.47 -10.69 13.01
CA SER A 154 10.37 -10.30 14.42
C SER A 154 10.04 -11.48 15.34
N HIS A 155 9.38 -12.52 14.82
CA HIS A 155 9.06 -13.76 15.54
C HIS A 155 10.08 -14.89 15.32
N ALA A 156 11.31 -14.56 14.89
CA ALA A 156 12.35 -15.54 14.58
C ALA A 156 12.75 -16.45 15.77
N GLN A 157 12.42 -16.07 17.01
CA GLN A 157 12.65 -16.90 18.20
C GLN A 157 11.59 -18.01 18.37
N ALA A 158 10.38 -17.81 17.83
CA ALA A 158 9.28 -18.79 17.90
C ALA A 158 9.33 -19.81 16.74
N LEU A 159 9.96 -19.45 15.63
CA LEU A 159 10.05 -20.26 14.41
C LEU A 159 11.52 -20.42 14.00
N PRO A 160 12.09 -21.65 13.96
CA PRO A 160 13.43 -21.89 13.46
C PRO A 160 13.58 -21.32 12.04
N GLY A 161 14.44 -20.31 11.87
CA GLY A 161 14.67 -19.66 10.57
C GLY A 161 13.66 -18.56 10.20
N GLY A 162 12.82 -18.07 11.12
CA GLY A 162 11.85 -17.00 10.82
C GLY A 162 12.46 -15.73 10.22
N SER A 163 13.69 -15.38 10.60
CA SER A 163 14.43 -14.26 9.99
C SER A 163 14.70 -14.47 8.50
N MET A 164 15.15 -15.67 8.11
CA MET A 164 15.42 -16.02 6.72
C MET A 164 14.15 -16.07 5.89
N TRP A 165 13.09 -16.72 6.39
CA TRP A 165 11.80 -16.77 5.70
C TRP A 165 11.20 -15.37 5.53
N GLY A 166 11.28 -14.53 6.57
CA GLY A 166 10.79 -13.14 6.50
C GLY A 166 11.52 -12.34 5.43
N LEU A 167 12.85 -12.45 5.35
CA LEU A 167 13.65 -11.83 4.30
C LEU A 167 13.27 -12.35 2.90
N MET A 168 13.09 -13.66 2.74
CA MET A 168 12.71 -14.26 1.46
C MET A 168 11.34 -13.75 0.98
N VAL A 169 10.35 -13.67 1.87
CA VAL A 169 9.01 -13.14 1.54
C VAL A 169 9.10 -11.66 1.13
N ALA A 170 9.81 -10.84 1.89
CA ALA A 170 10.00 -9.42 1.60
C ALA A 170 10.71 -9.20 0.24
N LEU A 171 11.77 -9.97 -0.04
CA LEU A 171 12.49 -9.90 -1.31
C LEU A 171 11.63 -10.38 -2.47
N ALA A 172 10.90 -11.49 -2.33
CA ALA A 172 10.03 -12.00 -3.37
C ALA A 172 8.96 -10.98 -3.77
N GLY A 173 8.30 -10.34 -2.80
CA GLY A 173 7.32 -9.28 -3.07
C GLY A 173 7.93 -8.05 -3.72
N THR A 174 9.14 -7.65 -3.29
CA THR A 174 9.87 -6.52 -3.89
C THR A 174 10.24 -6.82 -5.34
N ILE A 175 10.80 -8.00 -5.62
CA ILE A 175 11.17 -8.42 -6.98
C ILE A 175 9.93 -8.47 -7.87
N TRP A 176 8.83 -9.05 -7.37
CA TRP A 176 7.56 -9.10 -8.10
C TRP A 176 7.06 -7.69 -8.44
N TYR A 177 7.08 -6.77 -7.47
CA TYR A 177 6.65 -5.39 -7.68
C TYR A 177 7.49 -4.66 -8.72
N LEU A 178 8.82 -4.74 -8.60
CA LEU A 178 9.73 -4.14 -9.58
C LEU A 178 9.56 -4.74 -10.98
N ALA A 179 9.28 -6.04 -11.08
CA ALA A 179 9.00 -6.69 -12.36
C ALA A 179 7.71 -6.15 -12.99
N VAL A 180 6.63 -6.04 -12.21
CA VAL A 180 5.35 -5.47 -12.67
C VAL A 180 5.53 -4.03 -13.14
N GLU A 181 6.18 -3.19 -12.35
CA GLU A 181 6.43 -1.78 -12.68
C GLU A 181 7.31 -1.63 -13.92
N THR A 182 8.35 -2.45 -14.05
CA THR A 182 9.21 -2.48 -15.24
C THR A 182 8.42 -2.85 -16.50
N VAL A 183 7.60 -3.90 -16.44
CA VAL A 183 6.76 -4.31 -17.58
C VAL A 183 5.75 -3.22 -17.91
N TRP A 184 5.10 -2.64 -16.89
CA TRP A 184 4.13 -1.57 -17.04
C TRP A 184 4.74 -0.34 -17.71
N LEU A 185 5.89 0.13 -17.21
CA LEU A 185 6.62 1.27 -17.77
C LEU A 185 7.09 0.99 -19.19
N SER A 186 7.60 -0.20 -19.48
CA SER A 186 8.05 -0.58 -20.82
C SER A 186 6.93 -0.66 -21.86
N LYS A 187 5.69 -0.96 -21.43
CA LYS A 187 4.51 -0.95 -22.32
C LYS A 187 3.92 0.44 -22.49
N GLY A 188 3.96 1.25 -21.43
CA GLY A 188 3.41 2.61 -21.43
C GLY A 188 4.35 3.68 -22.02
N THR A 189 5.62 3.35 -22.21
CA THR A 189 6.64 4.27 -22.73
C THR A 189 7.47 3.57 -23.80
N GLN A 190 7.91 4.28 -24.85
CA GLN A 190 8.82 3.75 -25.90
C GLN A 190 10.25 3.48 -25.36
N MET A 191 10.40 3.18 -24.07
CA MET A 191 11.67 2.96 -23.41
C MET A 191 12.16 1.52 -23.64
N SER A 192 13.46 1.35 -23.88
CA SER A 192 14.07 0.02 -23.89
C SER A 192 13.97 -0.63 -22.51
N ARG A 193 13.90 -1.97 -22.47
CA ARG A 193 13.74 -2.74 -21.21
C ARG A 193 14.77 -2.36 -20.14
N LEU A 194 16.03 -2.14 -20.54
CA LEU A 194 17.08 -1.74 -19.60
C LEU A 194 16.81 -0.36 -18.97
N ARG A 195 16.37 0.60 -19.78
CA ARG A 195 16.01 1.94 -19.27
C ARG A 195 14.79 1.87 -18.36
N ALA A 196 13.81 1.02 -18.66
CA ALA A 196 12.66 0.80 -17.80
C ALA A 196 13.09 0.21 -16.44
N VAL A 197 13.97 -0.81 -16.42
CA VAL A 197 14.52 -1.37 -15.18
C VAL A 197 15.22 -0.31 -14.35
N LEU A 198 16.14 0.46 -14.95
CA LEU A 198 16.90 1.48 -14.23
C LEU A 198 16.00 2.61 -13.71
N ALA A 199 14.99 3.02 -14.48
CA ALA A 199 14.02 4.01 -14.04
C ALA A 199 13.18 3.51 -12.87
N THR A 200 12.65 2.29 -12.97
CA THR A 200 11.88 1.64 -11.90
C THR A 200 12.70 1.51 -10.62
N LEU A 201 13.94 1.04 -10.72
CA LEU A 201 14.83 0.92 -9.58
C LEU A 201 15.15 2.30 -8.96
N GLY A 202 15.42 3.31 -9.79
CA GLY A 202 15.67 4.67 -9.33
C GLY A 202 14.47 5.27 -8.58
N ILE A 203 13.25 5.11 -9.11
CA ILE A 203 12.02 5.58 -8.45
C ILE A 203 11.80 4.85 -7.12
N PHE A 204 12.00 3.53 -7.11
CA PHE A 204 11.87 2.72 -5.92
C PHE A 204 12.87 3.15 -4.83
N LEU A 205 14.13 3.38 -5.19
CA LEU A 205 15.15 3.86 -4.26
C LEU A 205 14.85 5.26 -3.73
N VAL A 206 14.33 6.16 -4.56
CA VAL A 206 13.85 7.48 -4.12
C VAL A 206 12.69 7.33 -3.13
N ALA A 207 11.72 6.46 -3.41
CA ALA A 207 10.61 6.18 -2.50
C ALA A 207 11.11 5.69 -1.14
N VAL A 208 12.00 4.68 -1.15
CA VAL A 208 12.63 4.15 0.08
C VAL A 208 13.39 5.24 0.82
N PHE A 209 14.18 6.05 0.13
CA PHE A 209 14.94 7.15 0.76
C PHE A 209 14.01 8.16 1.44
N VAL A 210 12.95 8.61 0.76
CA VAL A 210 11.97 9.55 1.34
C VAL A 210 11.29 8.94 2.56
N LEU A 211 10.97 7.64 2.53
CA LEU A 211 10.39 6.94 3.68
C LEU A 211 11.35 6.83 4.86
N LEU A 212 12.62 6.55 4.62
CA LEU A 212 13.64 6.52 5.68
C LEU A 212 13.80 7.90 6.32
N VAL A 213 13.81 8.97 5.52
CA VAL A 213 13.84 10.35 6.03
C VAL A 213 12.59 10.65 6.87
N ALA A 214 11.40 10.30 6.37
CA ALA A 214 10.15 10.50 7.10
C ALA A 214 10.14 9.72 8.44
N ALA A 215 10.57 8.46 8.42
CA ALA A 215 10.67 7.64 9.63
C ALA A 215 11.68 8.22 10.64
N ALA A 216 12.84 8.69 10.18
CA ALA A 216 13.83 9.34 11.03
C ALA A 216 13.30 10.64 11.66
N LEU A 217 12.56 11.45 10.90
CA LEU A 217 11.93 12.66 11.41
C LEU A 217 10.87 12.35 12.47
N VAL A 218 10.01 11.35 12.24
CA VAL A 218 9.01 10.91 13.22
C VAL A 218 9.69 10.38 14.48
N ALA A 219 10.77 9.60 14.33
CA ALA A 219 11.55 9.11 15.47
C ALA A 219 12.18 10.25 16.28
N LEU A 220 12.74 11.26 15.60
CA LEU A 220 13.31 12.44 16.25
C LEU A 220 12.26 13.24 17.03
N VAL A 221 11.10 13.50 16.41
CA VAL A 221 10.00 14.22 17.07
C VAL A 221 9.49 13.41 18.26
N GLY A 222 9.30 12.10 18.11
CA GLY A 222 8.87 11.23 19.21
C GLY A 222 9.85 11.25 20.39
N TYR A 223 11.16 11.18 20.11
CA TYR A 223 12.20 11.29 21.14
C TYR A 223 12.16 12.61 21.91
N GLN A 224 11.91 13.73 21.21
CA GLN A 224 11.78 15.04 21.84
C GLN A 224 10.55 15.14 22.74
N MET A 225 9.42 14.54 22.35
CA MET A 225 8.20 14.53 23.16
C MET A 225 8.37 13.68 24.43
N ASP A 226 9.05 12.54 24.33
CA ASP A 226 9.31 11.67 25.48
C ASP A 226 10.21 12.35 26.53
N GLN A 227 11.16 13.21 26.12
CA GLN A 227 11.98 13.99 27.06
C GLN A 227 11.21 15.13 27.76
N GLN A 228 10.10 15.59 27.18
CA GLN A 228 9.28 16.66 27.74
C GLN A 228 8.12 16.15 28.62
N ALA A 229 7.89 14.82 28.65
CA ALA A 229 6.89 14.23 29.52
C ALA A 229 7.33 14.37 30.99
N PRO A 230 6.53 15.01 31.86
CA PRO A 230 6.87 15.12 33.28
C PRO A 230 6.96 13.72 33.89
N THR A 231 8.09 13.41 34.52
CA THR A 231 8.26 12.20 35.33
C THR A 231 7.22 12.20 36.46
N PRO A 232 6.54 11.07 36.73
CA PRO A 232 5.54 10.97 37.78
C PRO A 232 6.13 11.20 39.18
#